data_AF-A0A2V6LDK9-F1
#
_entry.id   AF-A0A2V6LDK9-F1
#
_cell.length_a   1.000
_cell.length_b   1.000
_cell.length_c   1.000
_cell.angle_alpha   90.00
_cell.angle_beta   90.00
_cell.angle_gamma   90.00
#
_symmetry.space_group_name_H-M   'P 1'
#
loop_
_entity.id
_entity.type
_entity.pdbx_description
1 polymer ?
#
loop_
_entity_poly.entity_id
_entity_poly.type
_entity_poly.pdbx_seq_one_letter_code
_entity_poly.pdbx_strand_id
1 'polypeptide(L)' 'MTTTRKLARQRVHERIRKKVTGTAERPRLAVHFSGKHVYAQVIDDDAGCTLAAASTTESSLVGTDKSAANR' A
#
# COMPACT_ATOMS: atom_id res chain seq x y z
N MET A 1 -1.80 24.58 12.87
CA MET A 1 -1.68 23.18 13.31
C MET A 1 -0.56 22.50 12.54
N THR A 2 0.45 21.97 13.22
CA THR A 2 1.57 21.24 12.62
C THR A 2 1.06 19.93 12.01
N THR A 3 0.95 19.88 10.68
CA THR A 3 0.48 18.69 9.96
C THR A 3 1.53 17.59 10.08
N THR A 4 1.25 16.52 10.82
CA THR A 4 2.18 15.38 10.93
C THR A 4 2.30 14.66 9.59
N ARG A 5 3.45 14.02 9.33
CA ARG A 5 3.66 13.23 8.10
C ARG A 5 2.58 12.16 7.89
N LYS A 6 2.06 11.58 8.97
CA LYS A 6 0.94 10.62 8.94
C LYS A 6 -0.34 11.26 8.40
N LEU A 7 -0.71 12.43 8.93
CA LEU A 7 -1.90 13.17 8.49
C LEU A 7 -1.78 13.63 7.03
N ALA A 8 -0.60 14.10 6.61
CA ALA A 8 -0.35 14.47 5.22
C ALA A 8 -0.54 13.27 4.27
N ARG A 9 -0.02 12.08 4.64
CA ARG A 9 -0.20 10.86 3.86
C ARG A 9 -1.67 10.42 3.75
N GLN A 10 -2.41 10.47 4.86
CA GLN A 10 -3.83 10.14 4.87
C GLN A 10 -4.63 11.03 3.92
N ARG A 11 -4.42 12.35 3.96
CA ARG A 11 -5.08 13.30 3.06
C ARG A 11 -4.78 13.02 1.58
N VAL A 12 -3.53 12.68 1.26
CA VAL A 12 -3.16 12.30 -0.12
C VAL A 12 -3.86 11.01 -0.54
N HIS A 13 -3.89 10.00 0.32
CA HIS A 13 -4.57 8.73 0.05
C HIS A 13 -6.07 8.93 -0.16
N GLU A 14 -6.73 9.71 0.69
CA GLU A 14 -8.14 10.06 0.53
C GLU A 14 -8.39 10.75 -0.81
N ARG A 15 -7.56 11.73 -1.17
CA ARG A 15 -7.68 12.43 -2.47
C ARG A 15 -7.52 11.48 -3.66
N ILE A 16 -6.57 10.54 -3.60
CA ILE A 16 -6.37 9.56 -4.66
C ILE A 16 -7.57 8.61 -4.77
N ARG A 17 -8.10 8.15 -3.62
CA ARG A 17 -9.26 7.24 -3.57
C ARG A 17 -10.56 7.88 -4.05
N LYS A 18 -10.64 9.21 -4.16
CA LYS A 18 -11.76 9.88 -4.85
C LYS A 18 -11.79 9.60 -6.36
N LYS A 19 -10.66 9.22 -6.96
CA LYS A 19 -10.54 8.94 -8.41
C LYS A 19 -10.21 7.48 -8.70
N VAL A 20 -9.54 6.80 -7.78
CA VAL A 20 -9.08 5.42 -7.94
C VAL A 20 -9.89 4.53 -7.00
N THR A 21 -10.76 3.72 -7.59
CA THR A 21 -11.52 2.67 -6.93
C THR A 21 -11.15 1.32 -7.56
N GLY A 22 -11.22 0.25 -6.76
CA GLY A 22 -10.99 -1.11 -7.19
C GLY A 22 -12.28 -1.91 -7.19
N THR A 23 -12.52 -2.67 -8.25
CA THR A 23 -13.63 -3.63 -8.36
C THR A 23 -13.08 -5.05 -8.46
N ALA A 24 -13.94 -6.08 -8.43
CA ALA A 24 -13.51 -7.47 -8.59
C ALA A 24 -12.72 -7.73 -9.90
N GLU A 25 -13.15 -7.14 -11.02
CA GLU A 25 -12.46 -7.27 -12.32
C GLU A 25 -11.18 -6.42 -12.39
N ARG A 26 -11.16 -5.28 -11.70
CA ARG A 26 -10.04 -4.35 -11.69
C ARG A 26 -9.76 -3.83 -10.29
N PRO A 27 -9.12 -4.64 -9.44
CA PRO A 27 -8.90 -4.30 -8.05
C PRO A 27 -7.85 -3.20 -7.88
N ARG A 28 -7.92 -2.47 -6.78
CA ARG A 28 -7.01 -1.38 -6.45
C ARG A 28 -5.77 -1.91 -5.75
N LEU A 29 -4.60 -1.58 -6.28
CA LEU A 29 -3.33 -1.82 -5.61
C LEU A 29 -3.03 -0.70 -4.59
N ALA A 30 -2.86 -1.06 -3.33
CA ALA A 30 -2.44 -0.18 -2.24
C ALA A 30 -1.03 -0.52 -1.80
N VAL A 31 -0.11 0.44 -1.88
CA VAL A 31 1.30 0.26 -1.47
C VAL A 31 1.63 1.18 -0.30
N HIS A 32 2.28 0.65 0.72
CA HIS A 32 2.78 1.40 1.87
C HIS A 32 4.28 1.17 2.07
N PHE A 33 5.02 2.28 2.11
CA PHE A 33 6.46 2.32 2.37
C PHE A 33 6.72 2.70 3.84
N SER A 34 7.48 1.87 4.57
CA SER A 34 7.83 2.08 5.98
C SER A 34 9.29 2.53 6.19
N GLY A 35 9.99 2.89 5.12
CA GLY A 35 11.42 3.21 5.15
C GLY A 35 12.30 2.00 4.87
N LYS A 36 12.06 0.89 5.58
CA LYS A 36 12.82 -0.36 5.40
C LYS A 36 12.07 -1.41 4.58
N HIS A 37 10.75 -1.41 4.63
CA HIS A 37 9.92 -2.44 4.02
C HIS A 37 8.83 -1.82 3.15
N VAL A 38 8.35 -2.63 2.20
CA VAL A 38 7.23 -2.33 1.33
C VAL A 38 6.15 -3.36 1.58
N TYR A 39 4.92 -2.84 1.70
CA TYR A 39 3.72 -3.65 1.85
C TYR A 39 2.78 -3.31 0.71
N ALA A 40 2.33 -4.32 -0.03
CA ALA A 40 1.42 -4.18 -1.15
C ALA A 40 0.16 -5.03 -0.93
N GLN A 41 -1.00 -4.49 -1.25
CA GLN A 41 -2.30 -5.15 -1.12
C GLN A 41 -3.14 -4.90 -2.35
N VAL A 42 -3.75 -5.95 -2.90
CA VAL A 42 -4.73 -5.89 -3.99
C VAL A 42 -6.11 -5.97 -3.34
N ILE A 43 -6.89 -4.90 -3.48
CA ILE A 43 -8.14 -4.70 -2.74
C ILE A 43 -9.29 -4.54 -3.72
N ASP A 44 -10.36 -5.28 -3.49
CA ASP A 44 -11.68 -5.01 -4.05
C ASP A 44 -12.42 -4.06 -3.09
N ASP A 45 -12.66 -2.82 -3.51
CA ASP A 45 -13.29 -1.81 -2.68
C ASP A 45 -14.82 -2.02 -2.58
N ASP A 46 -15.45 -2.71 -3.55
CA ASP A 46 -16.89 -2.99 -3.53
C ASP A 46 -17.22 -4.07 -2.49
N ALA A 47 -16.45 -5.14 -2.48
CA ALA A 47 -16.56 -6.22 -1.50
C ALA A 47 -15.85 -5.89 -0.17
N GLY A 48 -15.03 -4.84 -0.13
CA GLY A 48 -14.19 -4.49 1.02
C GLY A 48 -13.14 -5.56 1.37
N CYS A 49 -12.77 -6.40 0.39
CA CYS A 49 -11.93 -7.57 0.60
C CYS A 49 -10.53 -7.39 0.00
N THR A 50 -9.51 -7.90 0.68
CA THR A 50 -8.15 -7.97 0.12
C THR A 50 -7.98 -9.31 -0.60
N LEU A 51 -7.82 -9.27 -1.91
CA LEU A 51 -7.69 -10.45 -2.76
C LEU A 51 -6.29 -11.08 -2.67
N ALA A 52 -5.27 -10.23 -2.53
CA ALA A 52 -3.88 -10.67 -2.38
C ALA A 52 -3.08 -9.64 -1.58
N ALA A 53 -2.05 -10.10 -0.88
CA ALA A 53 -1.09 -9.24 -0.18
C ALA A 53 0.32 -9.77 -0.41
N ALA A 54 1.28 -8.86 -0.46
CA ALA A 54 2.70 -9.17 -0.57
C ALA A 54 3.52 -8.19 0.29
N SER A 55 4.56 -8.69 0.94
CA SER A 55 5.48 -7.86 1.73
C SER A 55 6.92 -8.30 1.61
N THR A 56 7.85 -7.33 1.73
CA THR A 56 9.30 -7.65 1.74
C THR A 56 9.78 -8.31 3.04
N THR A 57 8.86 -8.60 3.96
CA THR A 57 9.10 -9.32 5.21
C THR A 57 8.73 -10.81 5.13
N GLU A 58 8.19 -11.28 4.01
CA GLU A 58 7.86 -12.69 3.81
C GLU A 58 9.09 -13.59 3.86
N SER A 59 8.96 -14.74 4.53
CA SER A 59 10.04 -15.71 4.75
C SER A 59 10.67 -16.21 3.45
N SER A 60 9.88 -16.34 2.39
CA SER A 60 10.33 -16.71 1.04
C SER A 60 11.27 -15.69 0.40
N LEU A 61 11.28 -14.44 0.89
CA LEU A 61 12.09 -13.34 0.38
C LEU A 61 13.22 -12.94 1.34
N VAL A 62 13.40 -13.67 2.45
CA VAL A 62 14.48 -13.42 3.42
C VAL A 62 15.80 -13.92 2.84
N GLY A 63 16.59 -13.01 2.28
CA GLY A 63 17.95 -13.30 1.77
C GLY A 63 18.29 -12.59 0.46
N THR A 64 17.28 -12.15 -0.28
CA THR A 64 17.44 -11.34 -1.50
C THR A 64 17.79 -9.90 -1.13
N ASP A 65 18.63 -9.23 -1.93
CA ASP A 65 19.12 -7.87 -1.68
C ASP A 65 17.97 -6.90 -1.33
N LYS A 66 17.89 -6.51 -0.05
CA LYS A 66 16.88 -5.58 0.46
C LYS A 66 17.25 -4.16 0.07
N SER A 67 16.93 -3.79 -1.17
CA SER A 67 16.97 -2.40 -1.61
C SER A 67 16.09 -1.55 -0.69
N ALA A 68 16.57 -0.36 -0.29
CA ALA A 68 15.84 0.51 0.62
C ALA A 68 14.45 0.84 0.03
N ALA A 69 13.41 0.71 0.87
CA ALA A 69 12.03 0.92 0.44
C ALA A 69 11.74 2.37 0.02
N ASN A 70 12.49 3.34 0.56
CA ASN A 70 12.37 4.74 0.21
C ASN A 70 13.58 5.14 -0.66
N ARG A 71 13.37 5.28 -1.97
CA ARG A 71 14.28 6.02 -2.86
C ARG A 71 13.69 7.37 -3.19
#